data_AF-A0A660PTS5-F1
#
_entry.id   AF-A0A660PTS5-F1
#
_cell.length_a   1.000
_cell.length_b   1.000
_cell.length_c   1.000
_cell.angle_alpha   90.00
_cell.angle_beta   90.00
_cell.angle_gamma   90.00
#
_symmetry.space_group_name_H-M   'P 1'
#
loop_
_entity.id
_entity.type
_entity.pdbx_description
1 polymer ?
#
loop_
_entity_poly.entity_id
_entity_poly.type
_entity_poly.pdbx_seq_one_letter_code
_entity_poly.pdbx_strand_id
1 'polypeptide(L)'
;MKACGRMMLFFFILLTTTCVAQHDNGIDPEALIDRILAVDRNQAGQLHDVVLEAEYVEGEDDRKNGFCEKVRLVKKVYIMYCEDSVWFHEDYLEYYKDGQLRSEEDLRKEAQERLEKKRKHKILDISHPILRPFHPERRNLYEITYLGVAAERVEGFVCHQFQVRAIEESDTLLNGDYYFEAEAFHLVRVDFSPARLVKKMMFRLKELSMSILYGPADDDIWLPRQFSIRGKGKTAFFFGVDFAGTEYYRNPIINDGLEASIFEENNGGE
;
A
#
# COMPACT_ATOMS: atom_id res chain seq x y z
N MET A 1 67.87 -41.70 15.27
CA MET A 1 66.89 -41.95 16.37
C MET A 1 66.47 -40.63 16.99
N LYS A 2 65.18 -40.52 17.32
CA LYS A 2 64.42 -39.37 17.87
C LYS A 2 63.93 -38.32 16.86
N ALA A 3 62.66 -38.52 16.48
CA ALA A 3 61.74 -37.58 15.88
C ALA A 3 61.33 -36.47 16.86
N CYS A 4 60.93 -35.31 16.33
CA CYS A 4 59.93 -34.47 16.96
C CYS A 4 59.20 -33.66 15.87
N GLY A 5 57.94 -34.02 15.63
CA GLY A 5 57.08 -33.47 14.59
C GLY A 5 56.54 -32.09 14.96
N ARG A 6 56.46 -31.21 13.96
CA ARG A 6 55.70 -29.96 14.04
C ARG A 6 54.31 -30.20 13.44
N MET A 7 53.33 -30.12 14.32
CA MET A 7 51.90 -30.18 14.08
C MET A 7 51.46 -28.94 13.28
N MET A 8 50.93 -29.16 12.07
CA MET A 8 50.37 -28.13 11.20
C MET A 8 48.88 -28.00 11.51
N LEU A 9 48.49 -26.91 12.17
CA LEU A 9 47.10 -26.63 12.51
C LEU A 9 46.39 -26.04 11.28
N PHE A 10 45.57 -26.84 10.61
CA PHE A 10 44.67 -26.39 9.55
C PHE A 10 43.42 -25.74 10.18
N PHE A 11 43.26 -24.43 10.02
CA PHE A 11 42.04 -23.71 10.37
C PHE A 11 41.04 -23.87 9.22
N PHE A 12 40.11 -24.82 9.35
CA PHE A 12 38.92 -24.92 8.50
C PHE A 12 37.91 -23.88 8.98
N ILE A 13 37.81 -22.75 8.27
CA ILE A 13 36.69 -21.81 8.45
C ILE A 13 35.48 -22.43 7.74
N LEU A 14 34.62 -23.08 8.54
CA LEU A 14 33.27 -23.46 8.13
C LEU A 14 32.47 -22.18 7.87
N LEU A 15 32.30 -21.84 6.60
CA LEU A 15 31.22 -20.98 6.13
C LEU A 15 29.91 -21.72 6.39
N THR A 16 29.30 -21.48 7.54
CA THR A 16 27.90 -21.82 7.77
C THR A 16 27.05 -20.85 6.96
N THR A 17 26.70 -21.24 5.75
CA THR A 17 25.51 -20.74 5.08
C THR A 17 24.34 -20.99 6.02
N THR A 18 23.85 -19.92 6.66
CA THR A 18 22.55 -19.95 7.31
C THR A 18 21.51 -20.05 6.21
N CYS A 19 21.22 -21.28 5.79
CA CYS A 19 19.93 -21.58 5.21
C CYS A 19 18.90 -21.15 6.24
N VAL A 20 18.13 -20.10 5.93
CA VAL A 20 16.92 -19.78 6.67
C VAL A 20 16.03 -20.99 6.49
N ALA A 21 16.02 -21.87 7.50
CA ALA A 21 15.11 -22.98 7.55
C ALA A 21 13.71 -22.38 7.57
N GLN A 22 12.97 -22.53 6.46
CA GLN A 22 11.51 -22.49 6.52
C GLN A 22 11.12 -23.50 7.61
N HIS A 23 10.64 -22.98 8.74
CA HIS A 23 9.98 -23.82 9.73
C HIS A 23 8.76 -24.42 9.03
N ASP A 24 8.88 -25.69 8.67
CA ASP A 24 7.81 -26.50 8.13
C ASP A 24 6.80 -26.71 9.27
N ASN A 25 5.94 -25.72 9.49
CA ASN A 25 4.87 -25.74 10.48
C ASN A 25 3.68 -26.59 9.99
N GLY A 26 3.83 -27.40 8.92
CA GLY A 26 2.77 -28.18 8.28
C GLY A 26 1.70 -27.33 7.58
N ILE A 27 1.93 -26.02 7.45
CA ILE A 27 1.06 -25.08 6.75
C ILE A 27 1.58 -24.93 5.32
N ASP A 28 0.75 -25.28 4.34
CA ASP A 28 1.04 -25.08 2.92
C ASP A 28 0.73 -23.61 2.53
N PRO A 29 1.75 -22.79 2.18
CA PRO A 29 1.54 -21.41 1.77
C PRO A 29 0.69 -21.28 0.49
N GLU A 30 0.74 -22.27 -0.40
CA GLU A 30 -0.05 -22.26 -1.64
C GLU A 30 -1.55 -22.36 -1.32
N ALA A 31 -1.91 -23.30 -0.46
CA ALA A 31 -3.28 -23.47 0.00
C ALA A 31 -3.81 -22.22 0.72
N LEU A 32 -2.96 -21.49 1.46
CA LEU A 32 -3.33 -20.21 2.06
C LEU A 32 -3.60 -19.14 0.99
N ILE A 33 -2.73 -19.03 -0.01
CA ILE A 33 -2.90 -18.08 -1.12
C ILE A 33 -4.19 -18.37 -1.89
N ASP A 34 -4.50 -19.63 -2.17
CA ASP A 34 -5.74 -20.02 -2.83
C ASP A 34 -6.99 -19.58 -2.05
N ARG A 35 -6.96 -19.71 -0.72
CA ARG A 35 -8.04 -19.23 0.16
C ARG A 35 -8.15 -17.71 0.15
N ILE A 36 -7.04 -17.00 0.26
CA ILE A 36 -6.99 -15.53 0.19
C ILE A 36 -7.62 -15.05 -1.12
N LEU A 37 -7.21 -15.63 -2.25
CA LEU A 37 -7.74 -15.27 -3.57
C LEU A 37 -9.21 -15.67 -3.74
N ALA A 38 -9.68 -16.72 -3.06
CA ALA A 38 -11.09 -17.10 -3.07
C ALA A 38 -11.95 -16.07 -2.32
N VAL A 39 -11.47 -15.57 -1.18
CA VAL A 39 -12.13 -14.51 -0.40
C VAL A 39 -12.17 -13.20 -1.20
N ASP A 40 -11.04 -12.82 -1.80
CA ASP A 40 -10.96 -11.63 -2.67
C ASP A 40 -11.95 -11.70 -3.85
N ARG A 41 -12.00 -12.84 -4.57
CA ARG A 41 -12.98 -13.04 -5.65
C ARG A 41 -14.43 -13.01 -5.17
N ASN A 42 -14.72 -13.58 -4.00
CA ASN A 42 -16.07 -13.57 -3.45
C ASN A 42 -16.50 -12.12 -3.11
N GLN A 43 -15.62 -11.36 -2.47
CA GLN A 43 -15.87 -9.95 -2.17
C GLN A 43 -16.05 -9.12 -3.45
N ALA A 44 -15.16 -9.29 -4.44
CA ALA A 44 -15.26 -8.61 -5.72
C ALA A 44 -16.56 -8.94 -6.47
N GLY A 45 -17.06 -10.18 -6.36
CA GLY A 45 -18.34 -10.58 -6.94
C GLY A 45 -19.58 -9.96 -6.29
N GLN A 46 -19.43 -9.40 -5.09
CA GLN A 46 -20.50 -8.72 -4.35
C GLN A 46 -20.41 -7.20 -4.45
N LEU A 47 -19.30 -6.66 -4.96
CA LEU A 47 -18.99 -5.23 -4.96
C LEU A 47 -19.07 -4.68 -6.38
N HIS A 48 -20.09 -3.86 -6.65
CA HIS A 48 -20.27 -3.17 -7.93
C HIS A 48 -19.82 -1.72 -7.84
N ASP A 49 -20.22 -1.03 -6.78
CA ASP A 49 -19.84 0.35 -6.54
C ASP A 49 -19.75 0.67 -5.05
N VAL A 50 -18.95 1.67 -4.72
CA VAL A 50 -18.77 2.17 -3.36
C VAL A 50 -18.65 3.69 -3.37
N VAL A 51 -19.37 4.35 -2.46
CA VAL A 51 -19.14 5.74 -2.08
C VAL A 51 -18.55 5.79 -0.67
N LEU A 52 -17.46 6.52 -0.51
CA LEU A 52 -16.80 6.74 0.78
C LEU A 52 -16.76 8.23 1.08
N GLU A 53 -17.02 8.60 2.32
CA GLU A 53 -16.56 9.89 2.85
C GLU A 53 -15.08 9.74 3.21
N ALA A 54 -14.25 10.69 2.77
CA ALA A 54 -12.83 10.64 3.06
C ALA A 54 -12.27 11.97 3.58
N GLU A 55 -11.35 11.85 4.52
CA GLU A 55 -10.57 12.96 5.07
C GLU A 55 -9.09 12.68 4.80
N TYR A 56 -8.46 13.53 3.98
CA TYR A 56 -7.03 13.48 3.72
C TYR A 56 -6.32 14.56 4.53
N VAL A 57 -5.33 14.17 5.32
CA VAL A 57 -4.49 15.05 6.12
C VAL A 57 -3.04 14.90 5.66
N GLU A 58 -2.41 16.01 5.28
CA GLU A 58 -1.02 16.09 4.85
C GLU A 58 -0.25 17.04 5.74
N GLY A 59 0.99 16.67 6.06
CA GLY A 59 1.85 17.45 6.91
C GLY A 59 3.30 17.03 6.84
N GLU A 60 4.10 17.67 7.68
CA GLU A 60 5.52 17.40 7.85
C GLU A 60 5.78 16.97 9.28
N ASP A 61 6.70 16.03 9.47
CA ASP A 61 7.13 15.63 10.80
C ASP A 61 8.23 16.59 11.27
N ASP A 62 7.87 17.57 12.10
CA ASP A 62 8.85 18.43 12.75
C ASP A 62 9.51 17.62 13.86
N ARG A 63 10.78 17.24 13.65
CA ARG A 63 11.61 16.44 14.59
C ARG A 63 11.57 16.94 16.04
N LYS A 64 11.12 18.17 16.30
CA LYS A 64 10.97 18.76 17.65
C LYS A 64 9.53 18.79 18.17
N ASN A 65 8.54 18.98 17.30
CA ASN A 65 7.16 19.28 17.70
C ASN A 65 6.15 18.19 17.28
N GLY A 66 6.60 17.14 16.61
CA GLY A 66 5.75 16.08 16.06
C GLY A 66 5.13 16.48 14.72
N PHE A 67 4.11 15.72 14.31
CA PHE A 67 3.40 15.94 13.05
C PHE A 67 2.71 17.31 13.04
N CYS A 68 3.04 18.14 12.05
CA CYS A 68 2.42 19.43 11.81
C CYS A 68 1.53 19.34 10.57
N GLU A 69 0.21 19.35 10.77
CA GLU A 69 -0.77 19.41 9.68
C GLU A 69 -0.59 20.71 8.86
N LYS A 70 -0.52 20.54 7.54
CA LYS A 70 -0.41 21.63 6.56
C LYS A 70 -1.65 21.77 5.71
N VAL A 71 -2.19 20.64 5.29
CA VAL A 71 -3.35 20.57 4.41
C VAL A 71 -4.30 19.52 4.95
N ARG A 72 -5.59 19.84 4.95
CA ARG A 72 -6.65 18.86 5.12
C ARG A 72 -7.72 19.04 4.06
N LEU A 73 -8.16 17.94 3.46
CA LEU A 73 -9.18 17.89 2.43
C LEU A 73 -10.29 16.93 2.86
N VAL A 74 -11.53 17.41 2.83
CA VAL A 74 -12.72 16.56 2.98
C VAL A 74 -13.25 16.30 1.58
N LYS A 75 -13.54 15.04 1.26
CA LYS A 75 -13.98 14.62 -0.07
C LYS A 75 -14.96 13.46 -0.02
N LYS A 76 -15.66 13.23 -1.14
CA LYS A 76 -16.29 11.95 -1.45
C LYS A 76 -15.43 11.20 -2.45
N VAL A 77 -15.29 9.90 -2.25
CA VAL A 77 -14.59 9.00 -3.15
C VAL A 77 -15.62 8.04 -3.74
N TYR A 78 -15.63 7.95 -5.05
CA TYR A 78 -16.53 7.08 -5.81
C TYR A 78 -15.68 6.02 -6.50
N ILE A 79 -16.05 4.77 -6.30
CA ILE A 79 -15.37 3.62 -6.88
C ILE A 79 -16.40 2.77 -7.59
N MET A 80 -16.18 2.47 -8.86
CA MET A 80 -16.99 1.50 -9.59
C MET A 80 -16.10 0.35 -10.06
N TYR A 81 -16.50 -0.87 -9.72
CA TYR A 81 -15.81 -2.11 -10.04
C TYR A 81 -16.39 -2.68 -11.34
N CYS A 82 -15.55 -2.72 -12.37
CA CYS A 82 -15.87 -3.31 -13.67
C CYS A 82 -15.15 -4.66 -13.80
N GLU A 83 -15.51 -5.45 -14.81
CA GLU A 83 -14.94 -6.80 -15.03
C GLU A 83 -13.41 -6.81 -15.06
N ASP A 84 -12.80 -5.84 -15.77
CA ASP A 84 -11.34 -5.77 -15.97
C ASP A 84 -10.71 -4.47 -15.44
N SER A 85 -11.48 -3.59 -14.81
CA SER A 85 -11.00 -2.27 -14.39
C SER A 85 -11.74 -1.75 -13.17
N VAL A 86 -11.18 -0.72 -12.54
CA VAL A 86 -11.83 0.02 -11.47
C VAL A 86 -11.84 1.49 -11.88
N TRP A 87 -13.00 2.12 -11.85
CA TRP A 87 -13.14 3.55 -12.09
C TRP A 87 -13.13 4.26 -10.75
N PHE A 88 -12.37 5.35 -10.68
CA PHE A 88 -12.11 6.08 -9.44
C PHE A 88 -12.35 7.57 -9.68
N HIS A 89 -13.09 8.20 -8.78
CA HIS A 89 -13.39 9.63 -8.83
C HIS A 89 -13.40 10.23 -7.43
N GLU A 90 -13.07 11.51 -7.33
CA GLU A 90 -12.99 12.26 -6.07
C GLU A 90 -13.68 13.61 -6.21
N ASP A 91 -14.70 13.84 -5.39
CA ASP A 91 -15.31 15.16 -5.22
C ASP A 91 -14.72 15.84 -3.99
N TYR A 92 -14.01 16.95 -4.20
CA TYR A 92 -13.43 17.74 -3.12
C TYR A 92 -14.48 18.70 -2.54
N LEU A 93 -14.78 18.56 -1.24
CA LEU A 93 -15.85 19.30 -0.56
C LEU A 93 -15.32 20.45 0.29
N GLU A 94 -14.23 20.23 1.03
CA GLU A 94 -13.64 21.24 1.90
C GLU A 94 -12.12 21.23 1.82
N TYR A 95 -11.50 22.41 1.90
CA TYR A 95 -10.05 22.58 1.93
C TYR A 95 -9.64 23.44 3.10
N TYR A 96 -8.77 22.89 3.95
CA TYR A 96 -8.13 23.58 5.05
C TYR A 96 -6.65 23.71 4.79
N LYS A 97 -6.10 24.87 5.09
CA LYS A 97 -4.66 25.13 5.07
C LYS A 97 -4.24 25.75 6.39
N ASP A 98 -3.25 25.14 7.04
CA ASP A 98 -2.78 25.53 8.38
C ASP A 98 -3.97 25.66 9.37
N GLY A 99 -4.92 24.71 9.31
CA GLY A 99 -6.11 24.65 10.15
C GLY A 99 -7.25 25.60 9.79
N GLN A 100 -7.11 26.44 8.76
CA GLN A 100 -8.14 27.41 8.36
C GLN A 100 -8.88 26.98 7.10
N LEU A 101 -10.22 26.99 7.15
CA LEU A 101 -11.07 26.74 5.98
C LEU A 101 -10.80 27.81 4.91
N ARG A 102 -10.62 27.34 3.67
CA ARG A 102 -10.33 28.18 2.50
C ARG A 102 -11.60 28.47 1.70
N SER A 103 -11.51 29.43 0.78
CA SER A 103 -12.63 29.76 -0.10
C SER A 103 -12.90 28.63 -1.10
N GLU A 104 -14.09 28.63 -1.69
CA GLU A 104 -14.45 27.69 -2.76
C GLU A 104 -13.54 27.83 -3.98
N GLU A 105 -13.07 29.05 -4.29
CA GLU A 105 -12.10 29.29 -5.37
C GLU A 105 -10.76 28.60 -5.08
N ASP A 106 -10.25 28.71 -3.85
CA ASP A 106 -9.03 28.03 -3.42
C ASP A 106 -9.20 26.50 -3.46
N LEU A 107 -10.36 25.98 -3.02
CA LEU A 107 -10.70 24.56 -3.09
C LEU A 107 -10.65 24.03 -4.53
N ARG A 108 -11.33 24.70 -5.48
CA ARG A 108 -11.35 24.30 -6.88
C ARG A 108 -9.96 24.26 -7.49
N LYS A 109 -9.12 25.26 -7.17
CA LYS A 109 -7.74 25.30 -7.63
C LYS A 109 -6.90 24.16 -7.06
N GLU A 110 -6.97 23.92 -5.76
CA GLU A 110 -6.25 22.82 -5.11
C GLU A 110 -6.70 21.45 -5.64
N ALA A 111 -8.01 21.25 -5.81
CA ALA A 111 -8.58 20.03 -6.38
C ALA A 111 -8.04 19.77 -7.80
N GLN A 112 -8.10 20.78 -8.67
CA GLN A 112 -7.57 20.68 -10.04
C GLN A 112 -6.07 20.35 -10.04
N GLU A 113 -5.26 21.06 -9.23
CA GLU A 113 -3.82 20.79 -9.13
C GLU A 113 -3.52 19.36 -8.66
N ARG A 114 -4.34 18.81 -7.75
CA ARG A 114 -4.18 17.44 -7.26
C ARG A 114 -4.56 16.40 -8.29
N LEU A 115 -5.70 16.57 -8.97
CA LEU A 115 -6.12 15.68 -10.06
C LEU A 115 -5.08 15.67 -11.19
N GLU A 116 -4.57 16.84 -11.57
CA GLU A 116 -3.50 16.96 -12.57
C GLU A 116 -2.21 16.26 -12.13
N LYS A 117 -1.79 16.42 -10.87
CA LYS A 117 -0.62 15.73 -10.31
C LYS A 117 -0.82 14.22 -10.27
N LYS A 118 -1.98 13.73 -9.82
CA LYS A 118 -2.33 12.30 -9.80
C LYS A 118 -2.22 11.69 -11.19
N ARG A 119 -2.87 12.31 -12.19
CA ARG A 119 -2.81 11.88 -13.59
C ARG A 119 -1.38 11.89 -14.14
N LYS A 120 -0.64 12.98 -13.94
CA LYS A 120 0.74 13.15 -14.45
C LYS A 120 1.72 12.16 -13.83
N HIS A 121 1.55 11.84 -12.55
CA HIS A 121 2.47 11.00 -11.78
C HIS A 121 2.01 9.55 -11.64
N LYS A 122 0.82 9.20 -12.16
CA LYS A 122 0.21 7.87 -12.01
C LYS A 122 0.24 7.42 -10.54
N ILE A 123 -0.16 8.34 -9.66
CA ILE A 123 -0.17 8.09 -8.21
C ILE A 123 -1.13 6.94 -7.93
N LEU A 124 -0.67 5.95 -7.18
CA LEU A 124 -1.50 4.83 -6.75
C LEU A 124 -2.49 5.32 -5.68
N ASP A 125 -3.74 4.93 -5.82
CA ASP A 125 -4.80 5.12 -4.83
C ASP A 125 -5.35 3.75 -4.37
N ILE A 126 -6.43 3.78 -3.58
CA ILE A 126 -7.04 2.57 -3.02
C ILE A 126 -7.77 1.69 -4.06
N SER A 127 -7.94 2.15 -5.30
CA SER A 127 -8.44 1.31 -6.40
C SER A 127 -7.37 0.38 -6.99
N HIS A 128 -6.10 0.59 -6.63
CA HIS A 128 -5.02 -0.25 -7.12
C HIS A 128 -5.19 -1.71 -6.65
N PRO A 129 -5.09 -2.72 -7.54
CA PRO A 129 -5.25 -4.12 -7.18
C PRO A 129 -4.07 -4.60 -6.32
N ILE A 130 -4.15 -4.38 -5.01
CA ILE A 130 -3.01 -4.55 -4.10
C ILE A 130 -2.60 -6.02 -3.94
N LEU A 131 -3.53 -6.95 -4.19
CA LEU A 131 -3.30 -8.40 -4.18
C LEU A 131 -2.72 -8.95 -5.48
N ARG A 132 -2.48 -8.10 -6.49
CA ARG A 132 -1.88 -8.47 -7.77
C ARG A 132 -0.67 -9.41 -7.67
N PRO A 133 0.26 -9.28 -6.70
CA PRO A 133 1.37 -10.23 -6.57
C PRO A 133 0.95 -11.69 -6.35
N PHE A 134 -0.20 -11.92 -5.71
CA PHE A 134 -0.70 -13.26 -5.39
C PHE A 134 -1.41 -13.93 -6.57
N HIS A 135 -1.94 -13.17 -7.53
CA HIS A 135 -2.64 -13.74 -8.69
C HIS A 135 -1.69 -14.50 -9.63
N PRO A 136 -2.12 -15.66 -10.18
CA PRO A 136 -1.28 -16.50 -11.05
C PRO A 136 -0.60 -15.74 -12.19
N GLU A 137 -1.32 -14.79 -12.80
CA GLU A 137 -0.89 -14.02 -13.99
C GLU A 137 0.37 -13.17 -13.74
N ARG A 138 0.65 -12.84 -12.48
CA ARG A 138 1.71 -11.90 -12.06
C ARG A 138 2.66 -12.49 -11.06
N ARG A 139 2.33 -13.64 -10.48
CA ARG A 139 3.07 -14.27 -9.41
C ARG A 139 4.53 -14.55 -9.74
N ASN A 140 4.82 -14.88 -11.00
CA ASN A 140 6.17 -15.12 -11.50
C ASN A 140 7.07 -13.87 -11.49
N LEU A 141 6.54 -12.68 -11.21
CA LEU A 141 7.30 -11.43 -11.08
C LEU A 141 7.74 -11.17 -9.64
N TYR A 142 7.35 -12.03 -8.69
CA TYR A 142 7.55 -11.82 -7.25
C TYR A 142 8.10 -13.07 -6.57
N GLU A 143 8.95 -12.85 -5.57
CA GLU A 143 9.25 -13.80 -4.51
C GLU A 143 8.26 -13.57 -3.37
N ILE A 144 7.45 -14.58 -3.06
CA ILE A 144 6.44 -14.53 -2.00
C ILE A 144 6.86 -15.51 -0.90
N THR A 145 7.12 -14.98 0.30
CA THR A 145 7.55 -15.76 1.46
C THR A 145 6.50 -15.69 2.55
N TYR A 146 5.97 -16.85 2.96
CA TYR A 146 5.15 -16.94 4.16
C TYR A 146 6.04 -16.86 5.41
N LEU A 147 5.76 -15.91 6.29
CA LEU A 147 6.54 -15.66 7.51
C LEU A 147 5.93 -16.30 8.76
N GLY A 148 4.76 -16.92 8.63
CA GLY A 148 4.01 -17.48 9.76
C GLY A 148 2.85 -16.59 10.19
N VAL A 149 2.34 -16.86 11.40
CA VAL A 149 1.39 -15.96 12.07
C VAL A 149 2.18 -14.80 12.67
N ALA A 150 1.70 -13.57 12.46
CA ALA A 150 2.30 -12.36 13.01
C ALA A 150 2.44 -12.46 14.54
N ALA A 151 3.60 -12.06 15.07
CA ALA A 151 3.89 -12.18 16.50
C ALA A 151 2.95 -11.33 17.38
N GLU A 152 2.49 -10.21 16.83
CA GLU A 152 1.53 -9.31 17.46
C GLU A 152 0.23 -9.26 16.66
N ARG A 153 -0.86 -8.91 17.34
CA ARG A 153 -2.12 -8.67 16.66
C ARG A 153 -2.01 -7.41 15.80
N VAL A 154 -2.45 -7.50 14.55
CA VAL A 154 -2.49 -6.38 13.60
C VAL A 154 -3.92 -5.84 13.58
N GLU A 155 -4.11 -4.59 14.00
CA GLU A 155 -5.46 -3.98 14.14
C GLU A 155 -6.43 -4.83 15.01
N GLY A 156 -5.88 -5.55 15.99
CA GLY A 156 -6.65 -6.44 16.86
C GLY A 156 -6.87 -7.86 16.33
N PHE A 157 -6.46 -8.16 15.10
CA PHE A 157 -6.61 -9.46 14.47
C PHE A 157 -5.35 -10.33 14.59
N VAL A 158 -5.52 -11.64 14.66
CA VAL A 158 -4.42 -12.60 14.48
C VAL A 158 -4.26 -12.79 12.97
N CYS A 159 -3.05 -12.59 12.44
CA CYS A 159 -2.87 -12.56 10.99
C CYS A 159 -1.81 -13.53 10.49
N HIS A 160 -2.04 -14.16 9.35
CA HIS A 160 -1.00 -14.71 8.49
C HIS A 160 -0.20 -13.58 7.86
N GLN A 161 1.13 -13.67 7.89
CA GLN A 161 2.03 -12.68 7.30
C GLN A 161 2.74 -13.24 6.07
N PHE A 162 2.65 -12.50 4.97
CA PHE A 162 3.40 -12.76 3.74
C PHE A 162 4.30 -11.58 3.42
N GLN A 163 5.56 -11.86 3.12
CA GLN A 163 6.47 -10.89 2.53
C GLN A 163 6.52 -11.10 1.02
N VAL A 164 6.31 -10.01 0.28
CA VAL A 164 6.33 -9.97 -1.18
C VAL A 164 7.50 -9.08 -1.61
N ARG A 165 8.37 -9.61 -2.47
CA ARG A 165 9.45 -8.86 -3.10
C ARG A 165 9.39 -9.03 -4.60
N ALA A 166 9.42 -7.94 -5.36
CA ALA A 166 9.56 -8.00 -6.80
C ALA A 166 10.94 -8.56 -7.17
N ILE A 167 10.97 -9.44 -8.17
CA ILE A 167 12.22 -10.01 -8.70
C ILE A 167 13.01 -8.93 -9.47
N GLU A 168 12.31 -7.99 -10.10
CA GLU A 168 12.91 -6.88 -10.84
C GLU A 168 12.64 -5.53 -10.17
N GLU A 169 13.63 -4.62 -10.23
CA GLU A 169 13.47 -3.23 -9.79
C GLU A 169 12.67 -2.42 -10.82
N SER A 170 11.35 -2.41 -10.66
CA SER A 170 10.42 -1.59 -11.43
C SER A 170 9.57 -0.67 -10.54
N ASP A 171 9.21 0.51 -11.06
CA ASP A 171 8.28 1.42 -10.38
C ASP A 171 6.81 0.98 -10.52
N THR A 172 6.54 0.00 -11.37
CA THR A 172 5.21 -0.63 -11.55
C THR A 172 5.01 -1.90 -10.71
N LEU A 173 6.08 -2.40 -10.08
CA LEU A 173 6.04 -3.55 -9.19
C LEU A 173 6.14 -3.08 -7.73
N LEU A 174 5.69 -3.92 -6.81
CA LEU A 174 5.59 -3.60 -5.39
C LEU A 174 6.46 -4.53 -4.55
N ASN A 175 7.05 -3.99 -3.50
CA ASN A 175 7.54 -4.75 -2.36
C ASN A 175 6.64 -4.46 -1.18
N GLY A 176 6.31 -5.47 -0.36
CA GLY A 176 5.49 -5.24 0.80
C GLY A 176 5.33 -6.42 1.74
N ASP A 177 4.76 -6.13 2.91
CA ASP A 177 4.35 -7.09 3.92
C ASP A 177 2.81 -7.06 4.02
N TYR A 178 2.20 -8.22 3.82
CA TYR A 178 0.74 -8.41 3.76
C TYR A 178 0.28 -9.20 4.98
N TYR A 179 -0.80 -8.75 5.59
CA TYR A 179 -1.36 -9.34 6.81
C TYR A 179 -2.81 -9.72 6.55
N PHE A 180 -3.09 -11.01 6.52
CA PHE A 180 -4.43 -11.58 6.30
C PHE A 180 -4.97 -12.15 7.61
N GLU A 181 -6.22 -11.85 7.95
CA GLU A 181 -6.90 -12.41 9.13
C GLU A 181 -6.85 -13.95 9.09
N ALA A 182 -6.51 -14.59 10.21
CA ALA A 182 -6.12 -15.99 10.23
C ALA A 182 -7.26 -17.00 10.00
N GLU A 183 -8.51 -16.60 10.22
CA GLU A 183 -9.68 -17.50 10.12
C GLU A 183 -10.46 -17.28 8.81
N ALA A 184 -10.73 -16.02 8.48
CA ALA A 184 -11.54 -15.56 7.36
C ALA A 184 -10.70 -15.06 6.17
N PHE A 185 -9.38 -14.94 6.31
CA PHE A 185 -8.43 -14.62 5.23
C PHE A 185 -8.62 -13.26 4.56
N HIS A 186 -9.40 -12.35 5.13
CA HIS A 186 -9.49 -10.97 4.64
C HIS A 186 -8.15 -10.25 4.83
N LEU A 187 -7.78 -9.41 3.86
CA LEU A 187 -6.63 -8.53 3.99
C LEU A 187 -6.94 -7.51 5.11
N VAL A 188 -6.13 -7.48 6.16
CA VAL A 188 -6.25 -6.53 7.29
C VAL A 188 -5.37 -5.32 7.05
N ARG A 189 -4.14 -5.57 6.61
CA ARG A 189 -3.13 -4.53 6.39
C ARG A 189 -2.18 -4.96 5.30
N VAL A 190 -1.69 -3.97 4.57
CA VAL A 190 -0.53 -4.11 3.69
C VAL A 190 0.37 -2.90 3.88
N ASP A 191 1.65 -3.15 4.14
CA ASP A 191 2.71 -2.16 4.11
C ASP A 191 3.51 -2.36 2.84
N PHE A 192 3.64 -1.34 2.00
CA PHE A 192 4.24 -1.50 0.68
C PHE A 192 4.98 -0.26 0.16
N SER A 193 5.76 -0.50 -0.88
CA SER A 193 6.51 0.52 -1.62
C SER A 193 6.73 0.06 -3.06
N PRO A 194 6.97 0.97 -4.01
CA PRO A 194 7.39 0.57 -5.35
C PRO A 194 8.75 -0.13 -5.27
N ALA A 195 8.96 -1.19 -6.06
CA ALA A 195 10.22 -1.92 -6.09
C ALA A 195 11.39 -1.05 -6.55
N ARG A 196 11.10 0.03 -7.31
CA ARG A 196 12.05 1.07 -7.65
C ARG A 196 11.51 2.45 -7.32
N LEU A 197 12.27 3.23 -6.53
CA LEU A 197 11.95 4.63 -6.24
C LEU A 197 12.38 5.56 -7.37
N VAL A 198 11.59 6.63 -7.59
CA VAL A 198 11.85 7.63 -8.62
C VAL A 198 13.17 8.37 -8.37
N LYS A 199 14.04 8.36 -9.39
CA LYS A 199 15.31 9.10 -9.40
C LYS A 199 15.40 9.92 -10.67
N LYS A 200 15.17 11.23 -10.56
CA LYS A 200 15.35 12.23 -11.64
C LYS A 200 16.57 13.11 -11.33
N MET A 201 17.08 13.83 -12.34
CA MET A 201 18.28 14.67 -12.22
C MET A 201 18.17 15.69 -11.07
N MET A 202 16.99 16.30 -10.89
CA MET A 202 16.75 17.36 -9.92
C MET A 202 16.11 16.89 -8.60
N PHE A 203 15.68 15.62 -8.53
CA PHE A 203 14.96 15.06 -7.39
C PHE A 203 15.19 13.55 -7.27
N ARG A 204 15.58 13.10 -6.08
CA ARG A 204 15.71 11.68 -5.77
C ARG A 204 14.87 11.35 -4.55
N LEU A 205 13.87 10.49 -4.73
CA LEU A 205 13.15 9.87 -3.63
C LEU A 205 14.07 8.82 -3.01
N LYS A 206 14.27 8.91 -1.69
CA LYS A 206 15.15 8.04 -0.91
C LYS A 206 14.38 6.95 -0.22
N GLU A 207 13.23 7.30 0.32
CA GLU A 207 12.33 6.41 1.03
C GLU A 207 10.90 6.75 0.62
N LEU A 208 10.09 5.72 0.45
CA LEU A 208 8.64 5.81 0.29
C LEU A 208 8.06 4.59 0.97
N SER A 209 7.20 4.81 1.94
CA SER A 209 6.45 3.77 2.64
C SER A 209 4.97 4.14 2.55
N MET A 210 4.18 3.18 2.12
CA MET A 210 2.73 3.29 2.05
C MET A 210 2.14 2.18 2.88
N SER A 211 0.95 2.41 3.43
CA SER A 211 0.17 1.36 4.06
C SER A 211 -1.31 1.55 3.79
N ILE A 212 -2.02 0.44 3.60
CA ILE A 212 -3.48 0.45 3.60
C ILE A 212 -3.94 -0.42 4.75
N LEU A 213 -4.82 0.12 5.59
CA LEU A 213 -5.58 -0.62 6.58
C LEU A 213 -6.97 -0.88 6.01
N TYR A 214 -7.42 -2.11 6.16
CA TYR A 214 -8.75 -2.55 5.79
C TYR A 214 -9.53 -2.89 7.05
N GLY A 215 -10.84 -2.87 6.95
CA GLY A 215 -11.68 -3.41 8.01
C GLY A 215 -13.09 -3.71 7.51
N PRO A 216 -13.88 -4.37 8.36
CA PRO A 216 -15.22 -4.76 8.00
C PRO A 216 -16.12 -3.53 7.77
N ALA A 217 -16.92 -3.62 6.72
CA ALA A 217 -18.10 -2.81 6.43
C ALA A 217 -19.35 -3.69 6.53
N ASP A 218 -20.48 -3.22 6.00
CA ASP A 218 -21.71 -4.01 5.93
C ASP A 218 -21.53 -5.27 5.06
N ASP A 219 -22.37 -6.28 5.31
CA ASP A 219 -22.44 -7.53 4.53
C ASP A 219 -21.11 -8.31 4.41
N ASP A 220 -20.24 -8.26 5.43
CA ASP A 220 -18.96 -8.98 5.48
C ASP A 220 -17.93 -8.52 4.41
N ILE A 221 -18.14 -7.33 3.85
CA ILE A 221 -17.22 -6.72 2.88
C ILE A 221 -16.12 -5.98 3.64
N TRP A 222 -14.87 -6.21 3.27
CA TRP A 222 -13.72 -5.50 3.84
C TRP A 222 -13.25 -4.39 2.90
N LEU A 223 -13.37 -3.15 3.37
CA LEU A 223 -13.00 -1.96 2.60
C LEU A 223 -11.79 -1.25 3.20
N PRO A 224 -11.03 -0.48 2.39
CA PRO A 224 -10.01 0.41 2.90
C PRO A 224 -10.60 1.37 3.94
N ARG A 225 -9.95 1.47 5.10
CA ARG A 225 -10.30 2.41 6.18
C ARG A 225 -9.28 3.53 6.31
N GLN A 226 -8.03 3.25 5.96
CA GLN A 226 -6.95 4.20 6.02
C GLN A 226 -5.92 3.92 4.93
N PHE A 227 -5.45 4.97 4.27
CA PHE A 227 -4.28 4.94 3.41
C PHE A 227 -3.24 5.94 3.93
N SER A 228 -2.08 5.46 4.34
CA SER A 228 -0.98 6.31 4.80
C SER A 228 0.17 6.27 3.81
N ILE A 229 0.81 7.42 3.61
CA ILE A 229 2.00 7.58 2.78
C ILE A 229 3.01 8.43 3.53
N ARG A 230 4.26 7.97 3.55
CA ARG A 230 5.39 8.70 4.10
C ARG A 230 6.58 8.60 3.16
N GLY A 231 7.26 9.70 2.91
CA GLY A 231 8.42 9.69 2.03
C GLY A 231 9.46 10.70 2.42
N LYS A 232 10.66 10.45 1.89
CA LYS A 232 11.83 11.30 2.06
C LYS A 232 12.50 11.55 0.73
N GLY A 233 12.53 12.81 0.33
CA GLY A 233 13.15 13.26 -0.92
C GLY A 233 14.43 14.05 -0.68
N LYS A 234 15.30 14.08 -1.69
CA LYS A 234 16.42 15.02 -1.77
C LYS A 234 16.34 15.80 -3.08
N THR A 235 16.38 17.13 -2.99
CA THR A 235 16.51 18.01 -4.17
C THR A 235 17.99 18.18 -4.56
N ALA A 236 18.26 18.63 -5.79
CA ALA A 236 19.62 18.85 -6.29
C ALA A 236 20.49 19.77 -5.39
N PHE A 237 19.86 20.62 -4.56
CA PHE A 237 20.53 21.60 -3.68
C PHE A 237 20.57 21.18 -2.20
N PHE A 238 20.66 19.88 -1.91
CA PHE A 238 20.91 19.28 -0.59
C PHE A 238 19.81 19.40 0.49
N PHE A 239 18.70 20.09 0.25
CA PHE A 239 17.57 20.10 1.17
C PHE A 239 16.80 18.78 1.10
N GLY A 240 16.71 18.11 2.26
CA GLY A 240 15.81 16.97 2.45
C GLY A 240 14.39 17.46 2.65
N VAL A 241 13.43 16.80 2.01
CA VAL A 241 11.99 17.07 2.21
C VAL A 241 11.38 15.77 2.73
N ASP A 242 10.89 15.82 3.96
CA ASP A 242 10.15 14.73 4.59
C ASP A 242 8.66 15.08 4.44
N PHE A 243 7.85 14.17 3.89
CA PHE A 243 6.41 14.38 3.73
C PHE A 243 5.63 13.19 4.29
N ALA A 244 4.45 13.46 4.83
CA ALA A 244 3.52 12.44 5.27
C ALA A 244 2.09 12.86 4.93
N GLY A 245 1.29 11.89 4.50
CA GLY A 245 -0.14 12.04 4.29
C GLY A 245 -0.87 10.83 4.85
N THR A 246 -2.07 11.04 5.39
CA THR A 246 -2.98 9.96 5.75
C THR A 246 -4.38 10.31 5.28
N GLU A 247 -5.01 9.37 4.62
CA GLU A 247 -6.38 9.43 4.21
C GLU A 247 -7.20 8.44 5.03
N TYR A 248 -8.32 8.90 5.58
CA TYR A 248 -9.28 8.07 6.29
C TYR A 248 -10.54 7.94 5.48
N TYR A 249 -11.07 6.73 5.37
CA TYR A 249 -12.30 6.42 4.63
C TYR A 249 -13.37 5.95 5.62
N ARG A 250 -14.60 6.48 5.48
CA ARG A 250 -15.68 6.29 6.43
C ARG A 250 -17.03 6.21 5.71
N ASN A 251 -18.01 5.71 6.45
CA ASN A 251 -19.43 5.67 6.04
C ASN A 251 -19.63 5.12 4.62
N PRO A 252 -19.15 3.88 4.35
CA PRO A 252 -19.30 3.29 3.03
C PRO A 252 -20.77 3.12 2.68
N ILE A 253 -21.13 3.53 1.47
CA ILE A 253 -22.40 3.17 0.83
C ILE A 253 -22.04 2.21 -0.30
N ILE A 254 -22.55 0.99 -0.23
CA ILE A 254 -22.17 -0.12 -1.12
C ILE A 254 -23.32 -0.41 -2.07
N ASN A 255 -23.02 -0.54 -3.37
CA ASN A 255 -23.95 -0.91 -4.43
C ASN A 255 -25.18 0.01 -4.51
N ASP A 256 -24.96 1.33 -4.46
CA ASP A 256 -26.02 2.35 -4.55
C ASP A 256 -26.44 2.63 -6.00
N GLY A 257 -25.77 2.01 -6.98
CA GLY A 257 -26.09 2.18 -8.40
C GLY A 257 -25.50 3.48 -8.95
N LEU A 258 -24.20 3.70 -8.72
CA LEU A 258 -23.50 4.87 -9.23
C LEU A 258 -23.63 5.02 -10.76
N GLU A 259 -23.95 6.23 -11.20
CA GLU A 259 -24.01 6.53 -12.64
C GLU A 259 -22.61 6.63 -13.23
N ALA A 260 -22.41 5.99 -14.39
CA ALA A 260 -21.14 6.02 -15.14
C ALA A 260 -20.69 7.44 -15.53
N SER A 261 -21.63 8.39 -15.64
CA SER A 261 -21.40 9.80 -16.01
C SER A 261 -20.47 10.52 -15.03
N ILE A 262 -20.44 10.12 -13.76
CA ILE A 262 -19.55 10.66 -12.71
C ILE A 262 -18.06 10.49 -13.08
N PHE A 263 -17.75 9.49 -13.91
CA PHE A 263 -16.37 9.15 -14.26
C PHE A 263 -15.92 9.73 -15.61
N GLU A 264 -16.81 10.40 -16.35
CA GLU A 264 -16.53 10.87 -17.72
C GLU A 264 -15.43 11.95 -17.78
N GLU A 265 -15.31 12.80 -16.76
CA GLU A 265 -14.24 13.81 -16.69
C GLU A 265 -12.84 13.20 -16.51
N ASN A 266 -12.74 11.99 -15.95
CA ASN A 266 -11.48 11.29 -15.72
C ASN A 266 -11.06 10.39 -16.90
N ASN A 267 -11.98 10.05 -17.81
CA ASN A 267 -11.74 9.11 -18.92
C ASN A 267 -11.41 9.79 -20.27
N GLY A 268 -11.39 11.13 -20.34
CA GLY A 268 -11.12 11.88 -21.58
C GLY A 268 -9.64 11.94 -22.03
N GLY A 269 -8.81 10.96 -21.66
CA GLY A 269 -7.38 10.95 -21.98
C GLY A 269 -6.86 9.56 -22.31
N GLU A 270 -7.13 9.09 -23.52
CA GLU A 270 -6.31 8.08 -24.20
C GLU A 270 -4.88 8.59 -24.47
#